data_AF-A0A0Q9P2V8-F1
#
_entry.id   AF-A0A0Q9P2V8-F1
#
_cell.length_a   1.000
_cell.length_b   1.000
_cell.length_c   1.000
_cell.angle_alpha   90.00
_cell.angle_beta   90.00
_cell.angle_gamma   90.00
#
_symmetry.space_group_name_H-M   'P 1'
#
loop_
_entity.id
_entity.type
_entity.pdbx_description
1 polymer ?
#
loop_
_entity_poly.entity_id
_entity_poly.type
_entity_poly.pdbx_seq_one_letter_code
_entity_poly.pdbx_strand_id
1 'polypeptide(L)'
;MTHPTASLNYSERQAGSLRTGDLLLLPDATRTAEIQRVDVDDDDFGSPALIRATLTGGGVLRIAAGSVVLVQDPSEDGAGPSDDGPDTVPGQAPEAAGSSPASPAAAHPGDPAGDAAPDNGAELQLVRPAAAADTATPAAPAVVVPPAPVAPPAVSGPSEADLALIPAAGGTPESVVEAAAGAHPDAPGVQLLCDRLAKGINTKSGSCLKDLSDLAHELFVVLKDADNALAVADLLNVLPFDGNRGRWASVQSSLALASYICRLRGESDRAAVYEKFLRAPDSMETDPFKARINAKVRQRSLNEPNLYDKEIFRAIDNSNADAEREWRLLRLEALLFLRAHGGSQTIDAPELERRIGNELESVRG
;
A
#
# COMPACT_ATOMS: atom_id res chain seq x y z
N MET A 1 56.51 15.22 -2.24
CA MET A 1 55.92 15.74 -3.49
C MET A 1 54.56 15.08 -3.63
N THR A 2 53.51 15.79 -3.22
CA THR A 2 52.12 15.33 -3.23
C THR A 2 51.49 15.75 -4.55
N HIS A 3 51.20 14.79 -5.44
CA HIS A 3 50.33 15.02 -6.59
C HIS A 3 48.89 15.14 -6.09
N PRO A 4 48.09 16.11 -6.58
CA PRO A 4 46.68 16.21 -6.23
C PRO A 4 45.90 15.06 -6.87
N THR A 5 45.06 14.40 -6.08
CA THR A 5 44.13 13.36 -6.52
C THR A 5 43.12 13.97 -7.49
N ALA A 6 43.03 13.42 -8.71
CA ALA A 6 42.07 13.83 -9.71
C ALA A 6 40.65 13.82 -9.12
N SER A 7 39.93 14.92 -9.25
CA SER A 7 38.49 14.97 -8.98
C SER A 7 37.80 14.08 -10.01
N LEU A 8 37.23 12.94 -9.57
CA LEU A 8 36.47 12.06 -10.43
C LEU A 8 35.16 12.78 -10.80
N ASN A 9 35.04 13.19 -12.06
CA ASN A 9 33.82 13.80 -12.58
C ASN A 9 32.82 12.70 -12.94
N TYR A 10 31.57 12.89 -12.55
CA TYR A 10 30.47 12.00 -12.90
C TYR A 10 29.42 12.78 -13.69
N SER A 11 28.89 12.16 -14.74
CA SER A 11 27.78 12.69 -15.53
C SER A 11 26.52 11.83 -15.35
N GLU A 12 25.37 12.48 -15.28
CA GLU A 12 24.08 11.80 -15.34
C GLU A 12 23.81 11.32 -16.75
N ARG A 13 23.48 10.03 -16.88
CA ARG A 13 23.17 9.38 -18.16
C ARG A 13 21.89 8.58 -18.04
N GLN A 14 21.07 8.61 -19.08
CA GLN A 14 19.88 7.75 -19.17
C GLN A 14 20.31 6.28 -19.23
N ALA A 15 19.67 5.42 -18.43
CA ALA A 15 20.02 4.01 -18.32
C ALA A 15 19.93 3.29 -19.69
N GLY A 16 18.95 3.67 -20.52
CA GLY A 16 18.83 3.15 -21.90
C GLY A 16 19.97 3.54 -22.86
N SER A 17 20.87 4.44 -22.46
CA SER A 17 22.01 4.88 -23.28
C SER A 17 23.37 4.32 -22.81
N LEU A 18 23.36 3.43 -21.82
CA LEU A 18 24.55 2.77 -21.31
C LEU A 18 25.19 1.85 -22.35
N ARG A 19 26.51 1.78 -22.34
CA ARG A 19 27.32 0.99 -23.25
C ARG A 19 28.35 0.18 -22.49
N THR A 20 28.80 -0.92 -23.10
CA THR A 20 30.01 -1.62 -22.65
C THR A 20 31.19 -0.64 -22.59
N GLY A 21 31.96 -0.70 -21.49
CA GLY A 21 33.07 0.20 -21.20
C GLY A 21 32.67 1.41 -20.32
N ASP A 22 31.38 1.69 -20.11
CA ASP A 22 30.97 2.74 -19.17
C ASP A 22 31.30 2.34 -17.72
N LEU A 23 31.84 3.28 -16.95
CA LEU A 23 32.15 3.07 -15.53
C LEU A 23 31.02 3.62 -14.66
N LEU A 24 30.16 2.73 -14.16
CA LEU A 24 28.99 3.10 -13.36
C LEU A 24 29.36 3.30 -11.89
N LEU A 25 28.81 4.34 -11.26
CA LEU A 25 28.75 4.42 -9.80
C LEU A 25 27.68 3.45 -9.29
N LEU A 26 28.06 2.56 -8.37
CA LEU A 26 27.16 1.56 -7.82
C LEU A 26 26.19 2.18 -6.80
N PRO A 27 25.08 1.50 -6.46
CA PRO A 27 24.07 2.03 -5.52
C PRO A 27 24.59 2.34 -4.12
N ASP A 28 25.78 1.86 -3.76
CA ASP A 28 26.47 2.20 -2.51
C ASP A 28 27.18 3.57 -2.54
N ALA A 29 27.09 4.29 -3.67
CA ALA A 29 27.64 5.62 -3.91
C ALA A 29 29.15 5.76 -3.65
N THR A 30 29.89 4.65 -3.50
CA THR A 30 31.30 4.65 -3.13
C THR A 30 32.16 3.84 -4.09
N ARG A 31 31.60 2.83 -4.74
CA ARG A 31 32.32 1.97 -5.68
C ARG A 31 31.87 2.24 -7.11
N THR A 32 32.82 2.14 -8.04
CA THR A 32 32.53 2.12 -9.47
C THR A 32 32.79 0.74 -10.06
N ALA A 33 32.07 0.40 -11.13
CA ALA A 33 32.31 -0.83 -11.88
C ALA A 33 32.09 -0.60 -13.37
N GLU A 34 32.97 -1.16 -14.18
CA GLU A 34 32.85 -1.14 -15.63
C GLU A 34 31.76 -2.10 -16.11
N ILE A 35 30.97 -1.66 -17.08
CA ILE A 35 29.99 -2.49 -17.75
C ILE A 35 30.69 -3.34 -18.83
N GLN A 36 30.59 -4.66 -18.71
CA GLN A 36 31.05 -5.59 -19.75
C GLN A 36 29.97 -5.87 -20.80
N ARG A 37 28.71 -5.92 -20.38
CA ARG A 37 27.58 -6.25 -21.26
C ARG A 37 26.33 -5.51 -20.83
N VAL A 38 25.58 -5.01 -21.80
CA VAL A 38 24.24 -4.43 -21.61
C VAL A 38 23.24 -5.28 -22.38
N ASP A 39 22.22 -5.77 -21.68
CA ASP A 39 21.05 -6.39 -22.28
C ASP A 39 19.80 -5.55 -21.96
N VAL A 40 18.87 -5.46 -22.91
CA VAL A 40 17.61 -4.73 -22.76
C VAL A 40 16.47 -5.73 -22.72
N ASP A 41 15.65 -5.62 -21.68
CA ASP A 41 14.41 -6.36 -21.52
C ASP A 41 13.24 -5.43 -21.85
N ASP A 42 12.54 -5.75 -22.93
CA ASP A 42 11.31 -5.07 -23.33
C ASP A 42 10.12 -5.56 -22.51
N ASP A 43 9.11 -4.70 -22.34
CA ASP A 43 7.81 -5.06 -21.81
C ASP A 43 6.97 -5.86 -22.83
N ASP A 44 5.78 -6.28 -22.40
CA ASP A 44 4.83 -7.02 -23.23
C ASP A 44 4.31 -6.20 -24.46
N PHE A 45 4.62 -4.90 -24.52
CA PHE A 45 4.28 -4.01 -25.63
C PHE A 45 5.50 -3.68 -26.52
N GLY A 46 6.66 -4.30 -26.26
CA GLY A 46 7.90 -4.10 -27.02
C GLY A 46 8.64 -2.80 -26.69
N SER A 47 8.36 -2.17 -25.54
CA SER A 47 9.07 -0.97 -25.07
C SER A 47 10.13 -1.35 -24.02
N PRO A 48 11.34 -0.76 -24.05
CA PRO A 48 12.37 -1.06 -23.05
C PRO A 48 11.89 -0.80 -21.62
N ALA A 49 11.86 -1.85 -20.80
CA ALA A 49 11.42 -1.76 -19.41
C ALA A 49 12.60 -1.82 -18.43
N LEU A 50 13.57 -2.70 -18.71
CA LEU A 50 14.67 -2.96 -17.80
C LEU A 50 15.99 -3.15 -18.55
N ILE A 51 17.05 -2.53 -18.04
CA ILE A 51 18.42 -2.65 -18.52
C ILE A 51 19.17 -3.57 -17.56
N ARG A 52 19.82 -4.60 -18.10
CA ARG A 52 20.69 -5.52 -17.37
C ARG A 52 22.14 -5.24 -17.73
N ALA A 53 22.88 -4.65 -16.80
CA ALA A 53 24.30 -4.37 -16.95
C ALA A 53 25.12 -5.44 -16.22
N THR A 54 25.87 -6.25 -16.96
CA THR A 54 26.86 -7.18 -16.39
C THR A 54 28.16 -6.42 -16.14
N LEU A 55 28.65 -6.46 -14.91
CA LEU A 55 29.80 -5.69 -14.46
C LEU A 55 31.07 -6.54 -14.42
N THR A 56 32.24 -5.90 -14.43
CA THR A 56 33.55 -6.59 -14.39
C THR A 56 33.79 -7.48 -13.16
N GLY A 57 33.01 -7.31 -12.09
CA GLY A 57 32.99 -8.21 -10.93
C GLY A 57 32.04 -9.42 -11.05
N GLY A 58 31.44 -9.67 -12.22
CA GLY A 58 30.49 -10.76 -12.47
C GLY A 58 29.07 -10.53 -11.94
N GLY A 59 28.84 -9.42 -11.23
CA GLY A 59 27.50 -9.02 -10.78
C GLY A 59 26.66 -8.45 -11.92
N VAL A 60 25.35 -8.64 -11.86
CA VAL A 60 24.38 -8.06 -12.80
C VAL A 60 23.54 -7.01 -12.09
N LEU A 61 23.58 -5.78 -12.59
CA LEU A 61 22.74 -4.68 -12.11
C LEU A 61 21.48 -4.58 -12.98
N ARG A 62 20.33 -4.44 -12.33
CA ARG A 62 19.02 -4.28 -12.97
C ARG A 62 18.55 -2.84 -12.78
N ILE A 63 18.35 -2.12 -13.87
CA ILE A 63 18.07 -0.69 -13.86
C ILE A 63 16.81 -0.46 -14.68
N ALA A 64 15.84 0.31 -14.20
CA ALA A 64 14.67 0.66 -15.01
C ALA A 64 15.12 1.52 -16.20
N ALA A 65 14.58 1.27 -17.39
CA ALA A 65 15.07 1.90 -18.63
C ALA A 65 14.94 3.44 -18.65
N GLY A 66 13.94 3.98 -17.94
CA GLY A 66 13.70 5.42 -17.80
C GLY A 66 14.44 6.11 -16.65
N SER A 67 15.33 5.40 -15.95
CA SER A 67 16.11 5.96 -14.84
C SER A 67 17.38 6.66 -15.32
N VAL A 68 17.85 7.63 -14.54
CA VAL A 68 19.19 8.21 -14.68
C VAL A 68 20.19 7.50 -13.77
N VAL A 69 21.41 7.34 -14.25
CA VAL A 69 22.53 6.76 -13.51
C VAL A 69 23.77 7.63 -13.66
N LEU A 70 24.68 7.52 -12.71
CA LEU A 70 25.94 8.26 -12.73
C LEU A 70 27.03 7.42 -13.39
N VAL A 71 27.61 7.95 -14.46
CA VAL A 71 28.74 7.36 -15.17
C VAL A 71 29.95 8.25 -14.94
N GLN A 72 31.09 7.65 -14.64
CA GLN A 72 32.34 8.40 -14.52
C GLN A 72 32.79 8.88 -15.90
N ASP A 73 33.12 10.16 -16.01
CA ASP A 73 33.65 10.70 -17.25
C ASP A 73 35.07 10.14 -17.49
N PRO A 74 35.42 9.80 -18.74
CA PRO A 74 36.78 9.37 -19.06
C PRO A 74 37.75 10.51 -18.72
N SER A 75 38.74 10.23 -17.88
CA SER A 75 39.84 11.16 -17.63
C SER A 75 40.62 11.38 -18.92
N GLU A 76 40.81 12.63 -19.35
CA GLU A 76 41.53 13.02 -20.57
C GLU A 76 43.05 12.73 -20.56
N ASP A 77 43.53 11.82 -19.72
CA ASP A 77 44.95 11.44 -19.67
C ASP A 77 45.14 9.98 -20.10
N GLY A 78 45.73 9.79 -21.27
CA GLY A 78 46.45 8.55 -21.60
C GLY A 78 46.03 7.82 -22.89
N ALA A 79 46.02 8.50 -24.03
CA ALA A 79 46.19 7.83 -25.31
C ALA A 79 47.66 7.36 -25.46
N GLY A 80 47.87 6.07 -25.63
CA GLY A 80 49.16 5.49 -26.01
C GLY A 80 49.00 4.03 -26.46
N PRO A 81 49.40 3.64 -27.68
CA PRO A 81 49.27 2.28 -28.17
C PRO A 81 50.55 1.47 -27.95
N SER A 82 50.45 0.20 -27.55
CA SER A 82 51.51 -0.80 -27.77
C SER A 82 51.03 -2.22 -27.41
N ASP A 83 50.84 -3.02 -28.46
CA ASP A 83 51.51 -4.29 -28.80
C ASP A 83 51.98 -5.30 -27.71
N ASP A 84 51.80 -6.58 -28.11
CA ASP A 84 52.47 -7.83 -27.72
C ASP A 84 52.34 -8.47 -26.32
N GLY A 85 51.80 -9.72 -26.35
CA GLY A 85 52.46 -10.89 -25.72
C GLY A 85 51.97 -11.37 -24.35
N PRO A 86 51.91 -12.71 -24.08
CA PRO A 86 51.12 -13.29 -22.99
C PRO A 86 51.94 -13.75 -21.76
N ASP A 87 51.22 -14.33 -20.80
CA ASP A 87 51.64 -15.02 -19.57
C ASP A 87 51.97 -14.14 -18.35
N THR A 88 51.21 -14.25 -17.25
CA THR A 88 51.40 -15.27 -16.21
C THR A 88 50.46 -14.98 -15.02
N VAL A 89 49.81 -16.01 -14.50
CA VAL A 89 48.96 -16.06 -13.28
C VAL A 89 49.85 -16.41 -12.06
N PRO A 90 49.41 -16.45 -10.79
CA PRO A 90 48.58 -15.57 -9.94
C PRO A 90 49.35 -15.15 -8.65
N GLY A 91 48.72 -14.39 -7.75
CA GLY A 91 49.07 -14.56 -6.33
C GLY A 91 48.47 -13.58 -5.34
N GLN A 92 47.55 -14.10 -4.53
CA GLN A 92 47.41 -13.82 -3.09
C GLN A 92 46.69 -12.52 -2.67
N ALA A 93 45.42 -12.73 -2.27
CA ALA A 93 44.81 -12.11 -1.10
C ALA A 93 45.62 -12.50 0.18
N PRO A 94 45.46 -11.85 1.36
CA PRO A 94 44.18 -11.90 2.08
C PRO A 94 43.87 -10.70 3.03
N GLU A 95 42.65 -10.72 3.57
CA GLU A 95 42.28 -10.37 4.96
C GLU A 95 42.55 -8.95 5.50
N ALA A 96 41.81 -8.37 6.45
CA ALA A 96 40.56 -8.66 7.14
C ALA A 96 40.24 -7.43 8.01
N ALA A 97 39.02 -7.43 8.56
CA ALA A 97 38.62 -6.84 9.84
C ALA A 97 38.31 -5.34 9.90
N GLY A 98 37.19 -5.03 10.57
CA GLY A 98 37.13 -3.87 11.46
C GLY A 98 35.84 -3.06 11.44
N SER A 99 34.80 -3.61 12.09
CA SER A 99 33.98 -2.91 13.08
C SER A 99 33.24 -1.59 12.74
N SER A 100 31.91 -1.66 12.83
CA SER A 100 30.96 -0.69 13.44
C SER A 100 31.57 0.26 14.49
N PRO A 101 30.98 1.46 14.79
CA PRO A 101 29.54 1.61 15.07
C PRO A 101 28.89 2.99 14.76
N ALA A 102 27.62 3.10 15.18
CA ALA A 102 26.89 4.31 15.64
C ALA A 102 25.85 4.95 14.71
N SER A 103 24.58 4.69 15.03
CA SER A 103 23.43 5.63 15.01
C SER A 103 23.79 6.96 15.71
N PRO A 104 23.11 8.13 15.50
CA PRO A 104 21.63 8.22 15.55
C PRO A 104 20.90 9.36 14.79
N ALA A 105 19.57 9.24 14.82
CA ALA A 105 18.55 10.28 15.08
C ALA A 105 18.39 11.56 14.22
N ALA A 106 17.16 11.65 13.68
CA ALA A 106 16.16 12.70 13.94
C ALA A 106 16.07 13.99 13.09
N ALA A 107 14.81 14.25 12.75
CA ALA A 107 14.07 15.53 12.76
C ALA A 107 13.92 16.35 11.46
N HIS A 108 12.64 16.52 11.10
CA HIS A 108 12.02 17.57 10.28
C HIS A 108 12.38 19.00 10.75
N PRO A 109 12.24 20.04 9.90
CA PRO A 109 10.97 20.76 9.63
C PRO A 109 10.83 21.12 8.13
N GLY A 110 9.80 21.73 7.54
CA GLY A 110 8.61 22.45 7.95
C GLY A 110 8.12 23.29 6.75
N ASP A 111 6.84 23.12 6.44
CA ASP A 111 5.81 23.87 5.68
C ASP A 111 5.98 25.37 5.24
N PRO A 112 5.02 26.03 4.54
CA PRO A 112 5.07 26.31 3.09
C PRO A 112 4.91 27.81 2.69
N ALA A 113 5.07 28.12 1.40
CA ALA A 113 4.60 29.34 0.72
C ALA A 113 4.53 29.01 -0.79
N GLY A 114 3.62 29.47 -1.65
CA GLY A 114 2.66 30.56 -1.60
C GLY A 114 2.52 31.11 -3.03
N ASP A 115 1.30 31.09 -3.55
CA ASP A 115 0.71 32.03 -4.52
C ASP A 115 0.83 31.83 -6.06
N ALA A 116 -0.26 32.31 -6.69
CA ALA A 116 -0.48 32.80 -8.04
C ALA A 116 -0.79 31.83 -9.21
N ALA A 117 -2.05 31.90 -9.65
CA ALA A 117 -2.52 31.61 -11.01
C ALA A 117 -1.96 32.64 -12.04
N PRO A 118 -2.13 32.41 -13.36
CA PRO A 118 -3.37 32.91 -13.98
C PRO A 118 -3.98 32.05 -15.11
N ASP A 119 -5.23 32.43 -15.33
CA ASP A 119 -6.17 32.31 -16.43
C ASP A 119 -5.59 32.29 -17.86
N ASN A 120 -6.23 31.53 -18.76
CA ASN A 120 -6.53 31.92 -20.15
C ASN A 120 -7.47 30.90 -20.80
N GLY A 121 -8.70 31.34 -21.06
CA GLY A 121 -9.71 30.64 -21.84
C GLY A 121 -9.45 30.64 -23.35
N ALA A 122 -10.04 29.66 -24.03
CA ALA A 122 -10.30 29.69 -25.46
C ALA A 122 -11.60 28.92 -25.76
N GLU A 123 -12.66 29.69 -26.01
CA GLU A 123 -13.94 29.23 -26.55
C GLU A 123 -13.78 28.73 -27.99
N LEU A 124 -14.44 27.61 -28.33
CA LEU A 124 -14.54 27.13 -29.71
C LEU A 124 -15.96 27.39 -30.26
N GLN A 125 -15.96 28.09 -31.39
CA GLN A 125 -17.06 28.79 -32.01
C GLN A 125 -17.93 27.88 -32.89
N LEU A 126 -19.25 28.02 -32.74
CA LEU A 126 -20.29 27.32 -33.50
C LEU A 126 -20.41 27.91 -34.93
N VAL A 127 -20.24 27.09 -35.96
CA VAL A 127 -20.58 27.45 -37.35
C VAL A 127 -21.91 26.77 -37.73
N ARG A 128 -22.92 27.60 -38.05
CA ARG A 128 -24.16 27.18 -38.72
C ARG A 128 -24.03 27.34 -40.24
N PRO A 129 -24.68 26.48 -41.02
CA PRO A 129 -25.20 26.87 -42.33
C PRO A 129 -26.74 26.84 -42.39
N ALA A 130 -27.25 27.67 -43.29
CA ALA A 130 -28.66 28.04 -43.50
C ALA A 130 -29.45 27.07 -44.40
N ALA A 131 -30.78 27.15 -44.27
CA ALA A 131 -31.83 26.51 -45.08
C ALA A 131 -31.97 27.18 -46.48
N ALA A 132 -32.70 26.72 -47.50
CA ALA A 132 -33.73 25.69 -47.71
C ALA A 132 -33.87 25.43 -49.24
N ALA A 133 -34.45 24.29 -49.67
CA ALA A 133 -35.48 24.19 -50.74
C ALA A 133 -35.95 22.74 -50.98
N ASP A 134 -37.26 22.61 -51.24
CA ASP A 134 -38.10 21.41 -51.41
C ASP A 134 -37.68 20.35 -52.43
N THR A 135 -37.99 19.07 -52.15
CA THR A 135 -39.05 18.28 -52.86
C THR A 135 -39.08 16.80 -52.45
N ALA A 136 -40.30 16.25 -52.42
CA ALA A 136 -40.71 14.85 -52.61
C ALA A 136 -40.44 13.78 -51.50
N THR A 137 -41.54 13.35 -50.85
CA THR A 137 -41.67 12.14 -50.04
C THR A 137 -41.62 10.88 -50.92
N PRO A 138 -40.89 9.82 -50.50
CA PRO A 138 -41.59 8.57 -50.18
C PRO A 138 -41.01 7.76 -48.99
N ALA A 139 -41.90 6.99 -48.36
CA ALA A 139 -41.69 5.78 -47.56
C ALA A 139 -40.80 5.83 -46.30
N ALA A 140 -41.46 5.66 -45.15
CA ALA A 140 -40.86 5.56 -43.82
C ALA A 140 -39.93 4.34 -43.68
N PRO A 141 -38.69 4.52 -43.19
CA PRO A 141 -37.89 3.42 -42.65
C PRO A 141 -38.23 3.20 -41.16
N ALA A 142 -38.25 1.93 -40.77
CA ALA A 142 -38.56 1.49 -39.41
C ALA A 142 -37.71 2.20 -38.34
N VAL A 143 -38.37 2.73 -37.32
CA VAL A 143 -37.73 3.29 -36.13
C VAL A 143 -37.08 2.15 -35.35
N VAL A 144 -35.77 1.97 -35.53
CA VAL A 144 -34.95 1.17 -34.62
C VAL A 144 -34.80 2.01 -33.36
N VAL A 145 -35.60 1.69 -32.34
CA VAL A 145 -35.42 2.22 -30.98
C VAL A 145 -34.06 1.71 -30.48
N PRO A 146 -33.09 2.59 -30.15
CA PRO A 146 -31.87 2.17 -29.50
C PRO A 146 -32.22 1.44 -28.20
N PRO A 147 -31.59 0.29 -27.88
CA PRO A 147 -31.80 -0.33 -26.58
C PRO A 147 -31.52 0.70 -25.49
N ALA A 148 -32.45 0.80 -24.53
CA ALA A 148 -32.31 1.68 -23.38
C ALA A 148 -30.91 1.51 -22.77
N PRO A 149 -30.25 2.61 -22.34
CA PRO A 149 -28.92 2.50 -21.74
C PRO A 149 -28.97 1.48 -20.63
N VAL A 150 -28.06 0.51 -20.70
CA VAL A 150 -27.86 -0.51 -19.67
C VAL A 150 -27.80 0.23 -18.34
N ALA A 151 -28.64 -0.18 -17.39
CA ALA A 151 -28.65 0.37 -16.06
C ALA A 151 -27.20 0.50 -15.55
N PRO A 152 -26.84 1.59 -14.85
CA PRO A 152 -25.50 1.74 -14.31
C PRO A 152 -25.12 0.47 -13.54
N PRO A 153 -23.86 0.01 -13.64
CA PRO A 153 -23.44 -1.25 -13.03
C PRO A 153 -23.91 -1.28 -11.59
N ALA A 154 -24.55 -2.39 -11.21
CA ALA A 154 -25.05 -2.60 -9.86
C ALA A 154 -23.97 -2.16 -8.88
N VAL A 155 -24.28 -1.19 -8.03
CA VAL A 155 -23.37 -0.72 -7.01
C VAL A 155 -22.99 -1.95 -6.19
N SER A 156 -21.76 -2.42 -6.33
CA SER A 156 -21.18 -3.46 -5.48
C SER A 156 -20.99 -2.86 -4.08
N GLY A 157 -22.11 -2.72 -3.37
CA GLY A 157 -22.19 -2.08 -2.07
C GLY A 157 -23.32 -2.69 -1.24
N PRO A 158 -23.39 -2.32 0.04
CA PRO A 158 -24.45 -2.72 0.95
C PRO A 158 -25.84 -2.50 0.35
N SER A 159 -26.73 -3.50 0.45
CA SER A 159 -28.16 -3.22 0.26
C SER A 159 -28.71 -2.49 1.47
N GLU A 160 -29.81 -1.76 1.31
CA GLU A 160 -30.51 -1.10 2.43
C GLU A 160 -30.90 -2.10 3.53
N ALA A 161 -31.23 -3.35 3.15
CA ALA A 161 -31.49 -4.43 4.09
C ALA A 161 -30.24 -4.87 4.87
N ASP A 162 -29.05 -4.84 4.27
CA ASP A 162 -27.79 -5.14 4.96
C ASP A 162 -27.48 -4.04 6.00
N LEU A 163 -27.67 -2.76 5.63
CA LEU A 163 -27.45 -1.63 6.53
C LEU A 163 -28.43 -1.61 7.71
N ALA A 164 -29.67 -2.08 7.51
CA ALA A 164 -30.66 -2.17 8.58
C ALA A 164 -30.27 -3.16 9.71
N LEU A 165 -29.33 -4.08 9.46
CA LEU A 165 -28.79 -5.00 10.47
C LEU A 165 -27.67 -4.37 11.30
N ILE A 166 -27.15 -3.22 10.90
CA ILE A 166 -26.18 -2.44 11.69
C ILE A 166 -26.97 -1.43 12.52
N PRO A 167 -26.91 -1.48 13.86
CA PRO A 167 -27.59 -0.51 14.72
C PRO A 167 -27.18 0.93 14.36
N ALA A 168 -28.16 1.82 14.26
CA ALA A 168 -27.87 3.24 14.14
C ALA A 168 -27.12 3.73 15.39
N ALA A 169 -26.13 4.59 15.21
CA ALA A 169 -25.42 5.20 16.33
C ALA A 169 -26.39 5.91 17.28
N GLY A 170 -26.18 5.75 18.59
CA GLY A 170 -27.01 6.34 19.64
C GLY A 170 -26.81 7.85 19.85
N GLY A 171 -26.77 8.63 18.78
CA GLY A 171 -26.47 10.07 18.81
C GLY A 171 -25.59 10.50 17.63
N THR A 172 -24.83 11.57 17.83
CA THR A 172 -23.79 11.95 16.85
C THR A 172 -22.58 11.04 17.02
N PRO A 173 -21.73 10.91 15.99
CA PRO A 173 -20.46 10.20 16.09
C PRO A 173 -19.61 10.67 17.29
N GLU A 174 -19.61 11.98 17.57
CA GLU A 174 -18.89 12.58 18.70
C GLU A 174 -19.45 12.11 20.04
N SER A 175 -20.77 11.97 20.19
CA SER A 175 -21.38 11.44 21.42
C SER A 175 -20.99 9.99 21.69
N VAL A 176 -20.78 9.18 20.65
CA VAL A 176 -20.30 7.79 20.81
C VAL A 176 -18.86 7.77 21.33
N VAL A 177 -18.00 8.63 20.78
CA VAL A 177 -16.61 8.77 21.25
C VAL A 177 -16.55 9.31 22.68
N GLU A 178 -17.40 10.30 23.01
CA GLU A 178 -17.51 10.83 24.38
C GLU A 178 -18.00 9.78 25.37
N ALA A 179 -18.96 8.94 24.98
CA ALA A 179 -19.43 7.83 25.81
C ALA A 179 -18.30 6.82 26.09
N ALA A 180 -17.48 6.50 25.09
CA ALA A 180 -16.31 5.64 25.26
C ALA A 180 -15.25 6.26 26.19
N ALA A 181 -15.00 7.57 26.06
CA ALA A 181 -14.11 8.31 26.97
C ALA A 181 -14.63 8.31 28.42
N GLY A 182 -15.94 8.52 28.61
CA GLY A 182 -16.58 8.54 29.92
C GLY A 182 -16.64 7.17 30.59
N ALA A 183 -16.70 6.08 29.80
CA ALA A 183 -16.63 4.71 30.31
C ALA A 183 -15.22 4.34 30.82
N HIS A 184 -14.17 4.96 30.28
CA HIS A 184 -12.77 4.64 30.57
C HIS A 184 -11.93 5.88 30.92
N PRO A 185 -12.25 6.60 32.02
CA PRO A 185 -11.55 7.82 32.40
C PRO A 185 -10.06 7.61 32.73
N ASP A 186 -9.72 6.41 33.23
CA ASP A 186 -8.35 6.08 33.67
C ASP A 186 -7.48 5.45 32.57
N ALA A 187 -7.99 5.34 31.33
CA ALA A 187 -7.28 4.73 30.20
C ALA A 187 -6.63 5.81 29.31
N PRO A 188 -5.33 6.12 29.47
CA PRO A 188 -4.69 7.24 28.76
C PRO A 188 -4.69 7.07 27.24
N GLY A 189 -4.61 5.83 26.74
CA GLY A 189 -4.69 5.53 25.31
C GLY A 189 -6.04 5.93 24.72
N VAL A 190 -7.13 5.58 25.40
CA VAL A 190 -8.50 5.98 25.01
C VAL A 190 -8.66 7.49 25.09
N GLN A 191 -8.26 8.13 26.18
CA GLN A 191 -8.39 9.59 26.33
C GLN A 191 -7.65 10.34 25.22
N LEU A 192 -6.42 9.93 24.89
CA LEU A 192 -5.65 10.55 23.81
C LEU A 192 -6.36 10.44 22.45
N LEU A 193 -6.89 9.25 22.12
CA LEU A 193 -7.63 9.04 20.87
C LEU A 193 -8.92 9.87 20.83
N CYS A 194 -9.67 9.87 21.93
CA CYS A 194 -10.91 10.65 22.07
C CYS A 194 -10.66 12.16 21.97
N ASP A 195 -9.59 12.68 22.56
CA ASP A 195 -9.22 14.11 22.47
C ASP A 195 -8.89 14.54 21.03
N ARG A 196 -8.29 13.66 20.22
CA ARG A 196 -8.07 13.95 18.80
C ARG A 196 -9.37 13.96 18.01
N LEU A 197 -10.28 13.03 18.33
CA LEU A 197 -11.58 12.88 17.67
C LEU A 197 -12.60 13.94 18.10
N ALA A 198 -12.49 14.49 19.31
CA ALA A 198 -13.36 15.54 19.84
C ALA A 198 -13.28 16.86 19.03
N LYS A 199 -12.23 17.03 18.22
CA LYS A 199 -12.07 18.18 17.31
C LYS A 199 -12.99 18.11 16.08
N GLY A 200 -13.68 16.98 15.90
CA GLY A 200 -14.67 16.74 14.85
C GLY A 200 -14.34 15.50 14.03
N ILE A 201 -15.37 14.69 13.74
CA ILE A 201 -15.20 13.43 13.01
C ILE A 201 -15.37 13.66 11.50
N ASN A 202 -14.31 13.44 10.74
CA ASN A 202 -14.28 13.58 9.29
C ASN A 202 -14.09 12.22 8.60
N THR A 203 -15.17 11.68 8.04
CA THR A 203 -15.19 10.37 7.37
C THR A 203 -14.39 10.31 6.05
N LYS A 204 -13.94 11.46 5.52
CA LYS A 204 -13.08 11.52 4.33
C LYS A 204 -11.59 11.58 4.68
N SER A 205 -11.25 11.78 5.95
CA SER A 205 -9.86 11.89 6.42
C SER A 205 -9.32 10.53 6.83
N GLY A 206 -8.25 10.07 6.18
CA GLY A 206 -7.61 8.79 6.52
C GLY A 206 -7.09 8.74 7.95
N SER A 207 -6.58 9.84 8.49
CA SER A 207 -6.14 9.90 9.89
C SER A 207 -7.32 9.77 10.86
N CYS A 208 -8.45 10.42 10.58
CA CYS A 208 -9.65 10.30 11.42
C CYS A 208 -10.21 8.88 11.41
N LEU A 209 -10.21 8.20 10.25
CA LEU A 209 -10.65 6.81 10.15
C LEU A 209 -9.69 5.88 10.91
N LYS A 210 -8.38 6.15 10.83
CA LYS A 210 -7.38 5.41 11.61
C LYS A 210 -7.62 5.58 13.11
N ASP A 211 -7.83 6.81 13.57
CA ASP A 211 -8.05 7.12 14.98
C ASP A 211 -9.28 6.40 15.55
N LEU A 212 -10.38 6.33 14.78
CA LEU A 212 -11.58 5.55 15.15
C LEU A 212 -11.30 4.04 15.19
N SER A 213 -10.55 3.53 14.21
CA SER A 213 -10.18 2.12 14.17
C SER A 213 -9.28 1.74 15.34
N ASP A 214 -8.27 2.56 15.63
CA ASP A 214 -7.36 2.39 16.77
C ASP A 214 -8.15 2.44 18.09
N LEU A 215 -9.11 3.35 18.23
CA LEU A 215 -9.96 3.46 19.42
C LEU A 215 -10.81 2.20 19.62
N ALA A 216 -11.43 1.68 18.57
CA ALA A 216 -12.20 0.45 18.65
C ALA A 216 -11.32 -0.75 19.06
N HIS A 217 -10.09 -0.84 18.53
CA HIS A 217 -9.14 -1.88 18.91
C HIS A 217 -8.67 -1.74 20.36
N GLU A 218 -8.33 -0.54 20.81
CA GLU A 218 -7.93 -0.30 22.20
C GLU A 218 -9.02 -0.72 23.19
N LEU A 219 -10.27 -0.31 22.93
CA LEU A 219 -11.44 -0.67 23.74
C LEU A 219 -11.62 -2.19 23.82
N PHE A 220 -11.56 -2.90 22.69
CA PHE A 220 -11.79 -4.34 22.67
C PHE A 220 -10.59 -5.17 23.18
N VAL A 221 -9.40 -4.86 22.67
CA VAL A 221 -8.19 -5.66 22.91
C VAL A 221 -7.68 -5.39 24.31
N VAL A 222 -7.47 -4.13 24.70
CA VAL A 222 -6.85 -3.77 25.98
C VAL A 222 -7.89 -3.76 27.10
N LEU A 223 -9.01 -3.07 26.89
CA LEU A 223 -9.99 -2.82 27.95
C LEU A 223 -11.10 -3.87 28.05
N LYS A 224 -11.14 -4.83 27.11
CA LYS A 224 -12.17 -5.88 27.03
C LYS A 224 -13.60 -5.32 26.93
N ASP A 225 -13.73 -4.09 26.48
CA ASP A 225 -15.01 -3.42 26.29
C ASP A 225 -15.51 -3.63 24.87
N ALA A 226 -16.21 -4.74 24.67
CA ALA A 226 -16.77 -5.08 23.38
C ALA A 226 -17.94 -4.16 22.98
N ASP A 227 -18.65 -3.52 23.91
CA ASP A 227 -19.85 -2.73 23.62
C ASP A 227 -19.46 -1.38 23.04
N ASN A 228 -18.59 -0.64 23.74
CA ASN A 228 -18.10 0.63 23.23
C ASN A 228 -17.19 0.44 22.00
N ALA A 229 -16.41 -0.64 21.93
CA ALA A 229 -15.62 -0.95 20.74
C ALA A 229 -16.51 -1.13 19.50
N LEU A 230 -17.60 -1.88 19.61
CA LEU A 230 -18.51 -2.11 18.50
C LEU A 230 -19.27 -0.84 18.10
N ALA A 231 -19.70 -0.03 19.08
CA ALA A 231 -20.34 1.25 18.82
C ALA A 231 -19.43 2.23 18.05
N VAL A 232 -18.14 2.30 18.43
CA VAL A 232 -17.14 3.11 17.70
C VAL A 232 -16.86 2.52 16.32
N ALA A 233 -16.72 1.19 16.20
CA ALA A 233 -16.49 0.52 14.93
C ALA A 233 -17.63 0.75 13.93
N ASP A 234 -18.88 0.79 14.39
CA ASP A 234 -20.04 1.02 13.52
C ASP A 234 -20.02 2.39 12.83
N LEU A 235 -19.37 3.40 13.42
CA LEU A 235 -19.16 4.70 12.77
C LEU A 235 -18.35 4.56 11.47
N LEU A 236 -17.47 3.56 11.39
CA LEU A 236 -16.68 3.23 10.20
C LEU A 236 -17.40 2.23 9.29
N ASN A 237 -18.07 1.24 9.86
CA ASN A 237 -18.59 0.08 9.12
C ASN A 237 -19.78 0.40 8.22
N VAL A 238 -20.39 1.58 8.37
CA VAL A 238 -21.42 2.11 7.47
C VAL A 238 -20.84 2.77 6.21
N LEU A 239 -19.53 3.00 6.16
CA LEU A 239 -18.88 3.71 5.04
C LEU A 239 -18.67 2.76 3.85
N PRO A 240 -19.09 3.15 2.62
CA PRO A 240 -18.83 2.35 1.44
C PRO A 240 -17.36 2.46 1.02
N PHE A 241 -16.88 1.45 0.29
CA PHE A 241 -15.59 1.54 -0.38
C PHE A 241 -15.63 2.63 -1.46
N ASP A 242 -14.68 3.56 -1.41
CA ASP A 242 -14.63 4.76 -2.25
C ASP A 242 -13.52 4.72 -3.33
N GLY A 243 -12.88 3.56 -3.50
CA GLY A 243 -11.73 3.36 -4.39
C GLY A 243 -10.37 3.64 -3.75
N ASN A 244 -10.31 4.30 -2.58
CA ASN A 244 -9.05 4.61 -1.91
C ASN A 244 -8.66 3.48 -0.93
N ARG A 245 -7.70 2.64 -1.35
CA ARG A 245 -7.18 1.52 -0.54
C ARG A 245 -6.55 1.95 0.78
N GLY A 246 -5.92 3.13 0.83
CA GLY A 246 -5.29 3.66 2.04
C GLY A 246 -6.32 4.00 3.12
N ARG A 247 -7.41 4.68 2.74
CA ARG A 247 -8.53 4.95 3.67
C ARG A 247 -9.29 3.68 4.04
N TRP A 248 -9.46 2.78 3.07
CA TRP A 248 -10.16 1.53 3.28
C TRP A 248 -9.46 0.62 4.30
N ALA A 249 -8.14 0.71 4.47
CA ALA A 249 -7.43 -0.12 5.45
C ALA A 249 -8.00 0.02 6.87
N SER A 250 -8.33 1.24 7.29
CA SER A 250 -8.94 1.49 8.61
C SER A 250 -10.37 0.93 8.71
N VAL A 251 -11.17 1.11 7.66
CA VAL A 251 -12.53 0.55 7.60
C VAL A 251 -12.50 -0.98 7.58
N GLN A 252 -11.57 -1.57 6.83
CA GLN A 252 -11.36 -3.01 6.74
C GLN A 252 -10.94 -3.61 8.10
N SER A 253 -10.01 -2.96 8.80
CA SER A 253 -9.61 -3.37 10.15
C SER A 253 -10.80 -3.32 11.11
N SER A 254 -11.60 -2.24 11.06
CA SER A 254 -12.82 -2.10 11.86
C SER A 254 -13.89 -3.15 11.54
N LEU A 255 -14.11 -3.47 10.25
CA LEU A 255 -15.05 -4.50 9.81
C LEU A 255 -14.64 -5.89 10.29
N ALA A 256 -13.34 -6.19 10.26
CA ALA A 256 -12.80 -7.46 10.74
C ALA A 256 -13.01 -7.61 12.25
N LEU A 257 -12.70 -6.56 13.02
CA LEU A 257 -12.94 -6.50 14.46
C LEU A 257 -14.43 -6.65 14.81
N ALA A 258 -15.31 -5.88 14.17
CA ALA A 258 -16.74 -5.89 14.43
C ALA A 258 -17.40 -7.23 14.09
N SER A 259 -16.99 -7.86 12.97
CA SER A 259 -17.40 -9.23 12.64
C SER A 259 -17.04 -10.20 13.76
N TYR A 260 -15.79 -10.16 14.24
CA TYR A 260 -15.34 -11.03 15.32
C TYR A 260 -16.12 -10.80 16.62
N ILE A 261 -16.34 -9.54 17.03
CA ILE A 261 -17.15 -9.21 18.21
C ILE A 261 -18.58 -9.76 18.06
N CYS A 262 -19.22 -9.59 16.90
CA CYS A 262 -20.57 -10.09 16.64
C CYS A 262 -20.63 -11.62 16.69
N ARG A 263 -19.62 -12.32 16.15
CA ARG A 263 -19.50 -13.78 16.26
C ARG A 263 -19.42 -14.24 17.71
N LEU A 264 -18.63 -13.56 18.55
CA LEU A 264 -18.53 -13.85 20.00
C LEU A 264 -19.87 -13.67 20.73
N ARG A 265 -20.71 -12.73 20.27
CA ARG A 265 -22.05 -12.47 20.81
C ARG A 265 -23.14 -13.37 20.24
N GLY A 266 -22.84 -14.18 19.23
CA GLY A 266 -23.83 -14.99 18.51
C GLY A 266 -24.64 -14.21 17.47
N GLU A 267 -24.30 -12.95 17.19
CA GLU A 267 -24.94 -12.07 16.19
C GLU A 267 -24.48 -12.43 14.76
N SER A 268 -24.80 -13.65 14.31
CA SER A 268 -24.27 -14.23 13.06
C SER A 268 -24.67 -13.47 11.80
N ASP A 269 -25.90 -12.96 11.74
CA ASP A 269 -26.39 -12.22 10.56
C ASP A 269 -25.65 -10.89 10.39
N ARG A 270 -25.45 -10.18 11.49
CA ARG A 270 -24.71 -8.92 11.51
C ARG A 270 -23.22 -9.14 11.20
N ALA A 271 -22.63 -10.20 11.75
CA ALA A 271 -21.26 -10.58 11.38
C ALA A 271 -21.13 -10.84 9.87
N ALA A 272 -22.07 -11.56 9.27
CA ALA A 272 -22.08 -11.85 7.83
C ALA A 272 -22.17 -10.58 6.97
N VAL A 273 -22.89 -9.55 7.43
CA VAL A 273 -22.93 -8.23 6.78
C VAL A 273 -21.54 -7.58 6.77
N TYR A 274 -20.85 -7.53 7.91
CA TYR A 274 -19.50 -6.96 7.95
C TYR A 274 -18.50 -7.75 7.09
N GLU A 275 -18.57 -9.07 7.11
CA GLU A 275 -17.75 -9.96 6.27
C GLU A 275 -18.00 -9.71 4.78
N LYS A 276 -19.25 -9.46 4.39
CA LYS A 276 -19.63 -9.09 3.02
C LYS A 276 -19.06 -7.73 2.64
N PHE A 277 -19.17 -6.71 3.51
CA PHE A 277 -18.66 -5.36 3.24
C PHE A 277 -17.14 -5.34 3.14
N LEU A 278 -16.46 -6.12 3.98
CA LEU A 278 -15.00 -6.24 3.97
C LEU A 278 -14.48 -6.70 2.59
N ARG A 279 -15.27 -7.53 1.89
CA ARG A 279 -15.00 -8.03 0.54
C ARG A 279 -15.47 -7.10 -0.59
N ALA A 280 -16.08 -5.96 -0.30
CA ALA A 280 -16.57 -5.02 -1.33
C ALA A 280 -15.51 -4.63 -2.39
N PRO A 281 -14.24 -4.38 -2.04
CA PRO A 281 -13.23 -4.04 -3.03
C PRO A 281 -12.90 -5.16 -4.02
N ASP A 282 -13.34 -6.39 -3.76
CA ASP A 282 -13.07 -7.55 -4.62
C ASP A 282 -13.99 -7.61 -5.83
N SER A 283 -15.16 -7.00 -5.71
CA SER A 283 -16.20 -6.94 -6.75
C SER A 283 -16.15 -5.64 -7.56
N MET A 284 -15.06 -4.88 -7.45
CA MET A 284 -14.85 -3.62 -8.19
C MET A 284 -14.26 -3.83 -9.58
N GLU A 285 -13.48 -4.89 -9.77
CA GLU A 285 -12.94 -5.21 -11.09
C GLU A 285 -14.06 -5.79 -11.97
N THR A 286 -14.34 -5.12 -13.08
CA THR A 286 -15.42 -5.49 -14.00
C THR A 286 -14.92 -6.35 -15.14
N ASP A 287 -13.64 -6.29 -15.48
CA ASP A 287 -13.04 -7.17 -16.48
C ASP A 287 -12.91 -8.60 -15.92
N PRO A 288 -13.59 -9.60 -16.50
CA PRO A 288 -13.54 -10.99 -16.03
C PRO A 288 -12.12 -11.57 -15.98
N PHE A 289 -11.24 -11.15 -16.90
CA PHE A 289 -9.87 -11.65 -16.92
C PHE A 289 -9.06 -11.10 -15.74
N LYS A 290 -9.03 -9.77 -15.57
CA LYS A 290 -8.37 -9.13 -14.41
C LYS A 290 -8.98 -9.57 -13.08
N ALA A 291 -10.30 -9.72 -12.99
CA ALA A 291 -10.98 -10.21 -11.79
C ALA A 291 -10.47 -11.60 -11.39
N ARG A 292 -10.30 -12.51 -12.36
CA ARG A 292 -9.75 -13.86 -12.12
C ARG A 292 -8.30 -13.81 -11.66
N ILE A 293 -7.46 -12.96 -12.26
CA ILE A 293 -6.06 -12.79 -11.84
C ILE A 293 -6.00 -12.22 -10.42
N ASN A 294 -6.75 -11.16 -10.13
CA ASN A 294 -6.83 -10.54 -8.80
C ASN A 294 -7.31 -11.54 -7.74
N ALA A 295 -8.31 -12.38 -8.06
CA ALA A 295 -8.77 -13.46 -7.19
C ALA A 295 -7.66 -14.47 -6.87
N LYS A 296 -6.86 -14.86 -7.87
CA LYS A 296 -5.72 -15.77 -7.67
C LYS A 296 -4.61 -15.13 -6.83
N VAL A 297 -4.30 -13.85 -7.04
CA VAL A 297 -3.32 -13.13 -6.22
C VAL A 297 -3.79 -13.07 -4.77
N ARG A 298 -5.04 -12.64 -4.55
CA ARG A 298 -5.65 -12.58 -3.21
C ARG A 298 -5.66 -13.93 -2.52
N GLN A 299 -6.03 -15.00 -3.23
CA GLN A 299 -6.03 -16.35 -2.66
C GLN A 299 -4.65 -16.76 -2.13
N ARG A 300 -3.57 -16.42 -2.84
CA ARG A 300 -2.20 -16.67 -2.35
C ARG A 300 -1.92 -15.89 -1.07
N SER A 301 -2.28 -14.60 -1.04
CA SER A 301 -2.13 -13.77 0.17
C SER A 301 -2.94 -14.28 1.36
N LEU A 302 -4.12 -14.88 1.14
CA LEU A 302 -4.93 -15.50 2.19
C LEU A 302 -4.39 -16.86 2.65
N ASN A 303 -3.70 -17.59 1.77
CA ASN A 303 -3.10 -18.89 2.07
C ASN A 303 -1.74 -18.75 2.78
N GLU A 304 -1.00 -17.68 2.45
CA GLU A 304 0.33 -17.38 3.00
C GLU A 304 0.32 -15.98 3.63
N PRO A 305 -0.46 -15.78 4.71
CA PRO A 305 -0.52 -14.49 5.38
C PRO A 305 0.81 -14.17 6.08
N ASN A 306 1.16 -12.89 6.15
CA ASN A 306 2.24 -12.45 7.00
C ASN A 306 1.77 -12.46 8.47
N LEU A 307 2.23 -13.44 9.24
CA LEU A 307 1.94 -13.54 10.68
C LEU A 307 3.10 -13.08 11.56
N TYR A 308 4.10 -12.39 11.01
CA TYR A 308 5.16 -11.72 11.80
C TYR A 308 5.93 -12.63 12.78
N ASP A 309 6.02 -13.95 12.50
CA ASP A 309 6.70 -14.92 13.38
C ASP A 309 8.15 -14.51 13.68
N LYS A 310 8.87 -14.07 12.64
CA LYS A 310 10.29 -13.69 12.76
C LYS A 310 10.46 -12.45 13.63
N GLU A 311 9.59 -11.47 13.48
CA GLU A 311 9.64 -10.21 14.21
C GLU A 311 9.30 -10.42 15.68
N ILE A 312 8.31 -11.25 15.98
CA ILE A 312 7.93 -11.63 17.34
C ILE A 312 9.05 -12.40 18.02
N PHE A 313 9.61 -13.44 17.37
CA PHE A 313 10.74 -14.18 17.93
C PHE A 313 11.96 -13.28 18.17
N ARG A 314 12.26 -12.38 17.23
CA ARG A 314 13.34 -11.41 17.41
C ARG A 314 13.09 -10.45 18.58
N ALA A 315 11.84 -10.03 18.82
CA ALA A 315 11.51 -9.18 19.96
C ALA A 315 11.68 -9.94 21.29
N ILE A 316 11.25 -11.20 21.33
CA ILE A 316 11.43 -12.11 22.48
C ILE A 316 12.93 -12.34 22.76
N ASP A 317 13.71 -12.69 21.74
CA ASP A 317 15.16 -12.91 21.86
C ASP A 317 15.90 -11.68 22.39
N ASN A 318 15.41 -10.48 22.02
CA ASN A 318 15.94 -9.20 22.50
C ASN A 318 15.32 -8.73 23.84
N SER A 319 14.42 -9.51 24.44
CA SER A 319 13.68 -9.13 25.66
C SER A 319 12.97 -7.77 25.56
N ASN A 320 12.48 -7.42 24.37
CA ASN A 320 11.76 -6.17 24.12
C ASN A 320 10.25 -6.43 24.11
N ALA A 321 9.63 -6.31 25.30
CA ALA A 321 8.21 -6.58 25.51
C ALA A 321 7.30 -5.62 24.73
N ASP A 322 7.67 -4.33 24.63
CA ASP A 322 6.88 -3.35 23.89
C ASP A 322 6.84 -3.70 22.39
N ALA A 323 8.00 -4.02 21.81
CA ALA A 323 8.07 -4.44 20.41
C ALA A 323 7.34 -5.77 20.18
N GLU A 324 7.47 -6.74 21.10
CA GLU A 324 6.72 -8.00 21.01
C GLU A 324 5.22 -7.73 20.95
N ARG A 325 4.72 -6.87 21.85
CA ARG A 325 3.30 -6.51 21.90
C ARG A 325 2.83 -5.83 20.62
N GLU A 326 3.61 -4.91 20.07
CA GLU A 326 3.30 -4.26 18.78
C GLU A 326 3.20 -5.27 17.62
N TRP A 327 4.15 -6.22 17.52
CA TRP A 327 4.10 -7.24 16.48
C TRP A 327 2.94 -8.23 16.66
N ARG A 328 2.61 -8.57 17.90
CA ARG A 328 1.43 -9.41 18.21
C ARG A 328 0.12 -8.72 17.88
N LEU A 329 0.01 -7.40 18.08
CA LEU A 329 -1.14 -6.61 17.64
C LEU A 329 -1.31 -6.67 16.12
N LEU A 330 -0.23 -6.51 15.35
CA LEU A 330 -0.27 -6.63 13.88
C LEU A 330 -0.66 -8.04 13.43
N ARG A 331 -0.15 -9.08 14.11
CA ARG A 331 -0.58 -10.45 13.87
C ARG A 331 -2.07 -10.64 14.19
N LEU A 332 -2.56 -10.11 15.30
CA LEU A 332 -3.96 -10.19 15.69
C LEU A 332 -4.86 -9.56 14.61
N GLU A 333 -4.51 -8.37 14.10
CA GLU A 333 -5.23 -7.74 12.99
C GLU A 333 -5.25 -8.63 11.73
N ALA A 334 -4.11 -9.22 11.36
CA ALA A 334 -4.04 -10.14 10.23
C ALA A 334 -4.94 -11.38 10.43
N LEU A 335 -4.98 -11.94 11.65
CA LEU A 335 -5.84 -13.08 11.97
C LEU A 335 -7.33 -12.73 11.94
N LEU A 336 -7.71 -11.56 12.49
CA LEU A 336 -9.07 -11.03 12.43
C LEU A 336 -9.50 -10.84 10.97
N PHE A 337 -8.63 -10.26 10.16
CA PHE A 337 -8.88 -10.09 8.73
C PHE A 337 -9.11 -11.43 8.03
N LEU A 338 -8.24 -12.44 8.25
CA LEU A 338 -8.42 -13.76 7.66
C LEU A 338 -9.74 -14.41 8.09
N ARG A 339 -10.11 -14.27 9.36
CA ARG A 339 -11.34 -14.84 9.92
C ARG A 339 -12.61 -14.20 9.35
N ALA A 340 -12.58 -12.89 9.10
CA ALA A 340 -13.71 -12.15 8.55
C ALA A 340 -13.79 -12.23 7.02
N HIS A 341 -12.64 -12.20 6.34
CA HIS A 341 -12.58 -12.36 4.90
C HIS A 341 -12.98 -13.77 4.47
N GLY A 342 -12.52 -14.77 5.23
CA GLY A 342 -12.67 -16.18 4.88
C GLY A 342 -11.91 -16.57 3.62
N GLY A 343 -12.00 -17.85 3.26
CA GLY A 343 -11.44 -18.37 2.02
C GLY A 343 -9.96 -18.78 2.08
N SER A 344 -9.30 -18.69 3.24
CA SER A 344 -8.01 -19.36 3.42
C SER A 344 -8.19 -20.87 3.25
N GLN A 345 -7.32 -21.49 2.45
CA GLN A 345 -7.31 -22.94 2.22
C GLN A 345 -6.30 -23.65 3.13
N THR A 346 -5.49 -22.90 3.86
CA THR A 346 -4.38 -23.40 4.69
C THR A 346 -4.69 -23.31 6.18
N ILE A 347 -5.59 -22.42 6.57
CA ILE A 347 -6.00 -22.24 7.97
C ILE A 347 -7.54 -22.24 8.01
N ASP A 348 -8.12 -23.20 8.73
CA ASP A 348 -9.57 -23.28 8.89
C ASP A 348 -10.10 -22.32 9.97
N ALA A 349 -11.42 -22.17 10.03
CA ALA A 349 -12.06 -21.22 10.95
C ALA A 349 -11.81 -21.55 12.44
N PRO A 350 -11.90 -22.82 12.90
CA PRO A 350 -11.59 -23.17 14.28
C PRO A 350 -10.14 -22.86 14.67
N GLU A 351 -9.18 -23.11 13.78
CA GLU A 351 -7.77 -22.77 14.04
C GLU A 351 -7.55 -21.26 14.09
N LEU A 352 -8.20 -20.48 13.21
CA LEU A 352 -8.17 -19.01 13.29
C LEU A 352 -8.72 -18.51 14.62
N GLU A 353 -9.86 -19.04 15.08
CA GLU A 353 -10.47 -18.66 16.37
C GLU A 353 -9.53 -18.97 17.54
N ARG A 354 -8.90 -20.15 17.53
CA ARG A 354 -7.92 -20.54 18.55
C ARG A 354 -6.71 -19.59 18.56
N ARG A 355 -6.16 -19.25 17.39
CA ARG A 355 -5.02 -18.33 17.29
C ARG A 355 -5.38 -16.91 17.74
N ILE A 356 -6.54 -16.40 17.35
CA ILE A 356 -7.03 -15.09 17.80
C ILE A 356 -7.15 -15.07 19.32
N GLY A 357 -7.73 -16.12 19.93
CA GLY A 357 -7.82 -16.26 21.39
C GLY A 357 -6.46 -16.17 22.07
N ASN A 358 -5.47 -16.93 21.58
CA ASN A 358 -4.11 -16.92 22.13
C ASN A 358 -3.43 -15.54 22.03
N GLU A 359 -3.57 -14.85 20.90
CA GLU A 359 -2.97 -13.52 20.74
C GLU A 359 -3.67 -12.47 21.62
N LEU A 360 -4.99 -12.55 21.76
CA LEU A 360 -5.72 -11.70 22.71
C LEU A 360 -5.22 -11.91 24.14
N GLU A 361 -5.06 -13.16 24.59
CA GLU A 361 -4.50 -13.46 25.91
C GLU A 361 -3.07 -12.92 26.06
N SER A 362 -2.25 -13.06 25.03
CA SER A 362 -0.85 -12.62 25.06
C SER A 362 -0.67 -11.10 25.06
N VAL A 363 -1.57 -10.36 24.42
CA VAL A 363 -1.51 -8.89 24.35
C VAL A 363 -2.14 -8.22 25.59
N ARG A 364 -3.02 -8.95 26.29
CA ARG A 364 -3.73 -8.50 27.50
C ARG A 364 -3.00 -8.79 28.80
N GLY A 365 -2.13 -9.81 28.81
CA GLY A 365 -1.32 -10.21 29.96
C GLY A 365 -0.10 -9.34 30.15
#